data_AF-B1YGZ6-F1
#
_entry.id   AF-B1YGZ6-F1
#
_cell.length_a   1.000
_cell.length_b   1.000
_cell.length_c   1.000
_cell.angle_alpha   90.00
_cell.angle_beta   90.00
_cell.angle_gamma   90.00
#
_symmetry.space_group_name_H-M   'P 1'
#
loop_
_entity.id
_entity.type
_entity.pdbx_description
1 polymer ?
#
loop_
_entity_poly.entity_id
_entity_poly.type
_entity_poly.pdbx_seq_one_letter_code
_entity_poly.pdbx_strand_id
1 'polypeptide(L)'
;MKKIRWLLYTITFLLFLFIYNSFFNYDFFKFISSIFSTAPIHLGLAFSFITCLCSILLLIKVSSFNDKKATIGMLVTLIINLAFLFVTGIVDLIGSLFS
;
A
#
# COMPACT_ATOMS: atom_id res chain seq x y z
N MET A 1 5.28 -5.70 19.88
CA MET A 1 5.92 -4.87 18.83
C MET A 1 6.37 -5.69 17.61
N LYS A 2 7.22 -6.72 17.76
CA LYS A 2 7.71 -7.53 16.61
C LYS A 2 6.59 -8.07 15.71
N LYS A 3 5.54 -8.69 16.29
CA LYS A 3 4.40 -9.24 15.52
C LYS A 3 3.68 -8.20 14.66
N ILE A 4 3.48 -6.99 15.18
CA ILE A 4 2.79 -5.90 14.46
C ILE A 4 3.65 -5.39 13.28
N ARG A 5 4.98 -5.30 13.47
CA ARG A 5 5.90 -4.93 12.37
C ARG A 5 5.86 -5.97 11.25
N TRP A 6 5.94 -7.25 11.60
CA TRP A 6 5.82 -8.34 10.64
C TRP A 6 4.49 -8.33 9.90
N LEU A 7 3.38 -8.10 10.60
CA LEU A 7 2.07 -7.96 9.98
C LEU A 7 2.06 -6.85 8.93
N LEU A 8 2.63 -5.68 9.26
CA LEU A 8 2.70 -4.57 8.32
C LEU A 8 3.57 -4.91 7.10
N TYR A 9 4.70 -5.57 7.28
CA TYR A 9 5.55 -6.02 6.16
C TYR A 9 4.79 -6.98 5.24
N THR A 10 4.05 -7.95 5.81
CA THR A 10 3.21 -8.87 5.04
C THR A 10 2.10 -8.13 4.31
N ILE A 11 1.44 -7.16 4.95
CA ILE A 11 0.38 -6.36 4.30
C ILE A 11 0.97 -5.53 3.15
N THR A 12 2.14 -4.90 3.32
CA THR A 12 2.82 -4.17 2.24
C THR A 12 3.15 -5.10 1.06
N PHE A 13 3.59 -6.34 1.33
CA PHE A 13 3.83 -7.33 0.28
C PHE A 13 2.54 -7.75 -0.44
N LEU A 14 1.46 -7.99 0.30
CA LEU A 14 0.16 -8.31 -0.28
C LEU A 14 -0.40 -7.13 -1.11
N LEU A 15 -0.20 -5.91 -0.64
CA LEU A 15 -0.58 -4.70 -1.36
C LEU A 15 0.19 -4.57 -2.67
N PHE A 16 1.49 -4.87 -2.69
CA PHE A 16 2.27 -4.95 -3.92
C PHE A 16 1.65 -5.93 -4.92
N LEU A 17 1.35 -7.16 -4.47
CA LEU A 17 0.72 -8.17 -5.34
C LEU A 17 -0.65 -7.71 -5.84
N PHE A 18 -1.46 -7.08 -4.99
CA PHE A 18 -2.76 -6.55 -5.36
C PHE A 18 -2.65 -5.47 -6.43
N ILE A 19 -1.75 -4.50 -6.25
CA ILE A 19 -1.52 -3.40 -7.20
C ILE A 19 -0.97 -3.94 -8.52
N TYR A 20 0.03 -4.83 -8.46
CA TYR A 20 0.59 -5.46 -9.64
C TYR A 20 -0.49 -6.20 -10.46
N ASN A 21 -1.31 -7.04 -9.82
CA ASN A 21 -2.38 -7.74 -10.52
C ASN A 21 -3.47 -6.78 -11.03
N SER A 22 -3.73 -5.67 -10.32
CA SER A 22 -4.67 -4.65 -10.78
C SER A 22 -4.23 -3.99 -12.10
N PHE A 23 -2.93 -3.85 -12.35
CA PHE A 23 -2.41 -3.27 -13.60
C PHE A 23 -2.23 -4.29 -14.71
N PHE A 24 -1.70 -5.47 -14.39
CA PHE A 24 -1.21 -6.40 -15.41
C PHE A 24 -2.09 -7.63 -15.62
N ASN A 25 -3.08 -7.87 -14.76
CA ASN A 25 -3.96 -9.02 -14.85
C ASN A 25 -5.42 -8.58 -15.05
N TYR A 26 -5.89 -8.65 -16.29
CA TYR A 26 -7.22 -8.22 -16.68
C TYR A 26 -8.34 -9.04 -16.03
N ASP A 27 -8.15 -10.35 -15.86
CA ASP A 27 -9.15 -11.21 -15.22
C ASP A 27 -9.30 -10.85 -13.74
N PHE A 28 -8.17 -10.59 -13.07
CA PHE A 28 -8.18 -10.07 -11.70
C PHE A 28 -8.87 -8.71 -11.61
N PHE A 29 -8.56 -7.80 -12.53
CA PHE A 29 -9.18 -6.47 -12.59
C PHE A 29 -10.71 -6.58 -12.70
N LYS A 30 -11.18 -7.39 -13.65
CA LYS A 30 -12.61 -7.65 -13.87
C LYS A 30 -13.29 -8.27 -12.66
N PHE A 31 -12.66 -9.28 -12.06
CA PHE A 31 -13.18 -9.97 -10.89
C PHE A 31 -13.40 -9.01 -9.71
N ILE A 32 -12.40 -8.19 -9.39
CA ILE A 32 -12.51 -7.20 -8.32
C ILE A 32 -13.53 -6.12 -8.67
N SER A 33 -13.55 -5.64 -9.92
CA SER A 33 -14.52 -4.64 -10.37
C SER A 33 -15.96 -5.14 -10.27
N SER A 34 -16.22 -6.42 -10.55
CA SER A 34 -17.57 -6.98 -10.46
C SER A 34 -18.05 -7.18 -9.02
N ILE A 35 -17.13 -7.44 -8.08
CA ILE A 35 -17.48 -7.65 -6.68
C ILE A 35 -17.70 -6.32 -5.96
N PHE A 36 -16.81 -5.35 -6.18
CA PHE A 36 -16.80 -4.11 -5.41
C PHE A 36 -17.42 -2.92 -6.15
N SER A 37 -17.88 -3.12 -7.40
CA SER A 37 -18.45 -2.07 -8.26
C SER A 37 -17.54 -0.82 -8.36
N THR A 38 -16.23 -1.01 -8.22
CA THR A 38 -15.22 0.05 -8.23
C THR A 38 -13.96 -0.46 -8.90
N ALA A 39 -13.21 0.45 -9.54
CA ALA A 39 -11.94 0.08 -10.14
C ALA A 39 -10.96 -0.40 -9.04
N PRO A 40 -10.27 -1.53 -9.24
CA PRO A 40 -9.26 -2.05 -8.31
C PRO A 40 -8.17 -1.03 -7.97
N ILE A 41 -7.88 -0.10 -8.90
CA ILE A 41 -6.89 0.96 -8.72
C ILE A 41 -7.31 1.91 -7.58
N HIS A 42 -8.58 2.29 -7.46
CA HIS A 42 -9.08 3.09 -6.34
C HIS A 42 -8.91 2.37 -4.99
N LEU A 43 -9.18 1.07 -4.96
CA LEU A 43 -8.96 0.25 -3.77
C LEU A 43 -7.48 0.18 -3.41
N GLY A 44 -6.61 -0.01 -4.42
CA GLY A 44 -5.16 0.01 -4.26
C GLY A 44 -4.65 1.33 -3.68
N LEU A 45 -5.21 2.45 -4.13
CA LEU A 45 -4.90 3.79 -3.61
C LEU A 45 -5.33 3.94 -2.15
N ALA A 46 -6.56 3.55 -1.81
CA ALA A 46 -7.06 3.58 -0.45
C ALA A 46 -6.22 2.70 0.51
N PHE A 47 -5.89 1.48 0.09
CA PHE A 47 -5.05 0.58 0.88
C PHE A 47 -3.62 1.11 1.02
N SER A 48 -3.05 1.73 -0.01
CA SER A 48 -1.74 2.38 0.06
C SER A 48 -1.73 3.53 1.06
N PHE A 49 -2.81 4.33 1.08
CA PHE A 49 -2.95 5.42 2.04
C PHE A 49 -3.04 4.90 3.49
N ILE A 50 -3.88 3.89 3.74
CA ILE A 50 -4.02 3.27 5.06
C ILE A 50 -2.69 2.67 5.54
N THR A 51 -1.98 1.94 4.68
CA THR A 51 -0.70 1.33 5.04
C THR A 51 0.40 2.36 5.29
N CYS A 52 0.40 3.49 4.57
CA CYS A 52 1.27 4.64 4.88
C CYS A 52 0.99 5.19 6.29
N LEU A 53 -0.28 5.44 6.63
CA LEU A 53 -0.67 5.92 7.96
C LEU A 53 -0.24 4.94 9.06
N CYS A 54 -0.50 3.65 8.89
CA CYS A 54 -0.05 2.63 9.84
C CYS A 54 1.49 2.60 9.98
N SER A 55 2.21 2.77 8.87
CA SER A 55 3.68 2.84 8.87
C SER A 55 4.20 4.05 9.67
N ILE A 56 3.59 5.23 9.50
CA ILE A 56 3.94 6.45 10.23
C ILE A 56 3.69 6.27 11.74
N LEU A 57 2.50 5.79 12.11
CA LEU A 57 2.14 5.57 13.51
C LEU A 57 3.10 4.58 14.20
N LEU A 58 3.47 3.50 13.50
CA LEU A 58 4.43 2.53 14.01
C LEU A 58 5.86 3.09 14.05
N LEU A 59 6.26 3.92 13.08
CA LEU A 59 7.56 4.55 13.07
C LEU A 59 7.73 5.47 14.29
N ILE A 60 6.76 6.35 14.57
CA ILE A 60 6.75 7.24 15.75
C ILE A 60 6.86 6.41 17.04
N LYS A 61 6.12 5.29 17.10
CA LYS A 61 6.15 4.42 18.27
C LYS A 61 7.51 3.72 18.43
N VAL A 62 8.08 3.19 17.36
CA VAL A 62 9.37 2.46 17.40
C VAL A 62 10.54 3.41 17.70
N SER A 63 10.53 4.63 17.15
CA SER A 63 11.57 5.62 17.41
C SER A 63 11.65 6.00 18.90
N SER A 64 10.51 6.02 19.59
CA SER A 64 10.45 6.25 21.04
C SER A 64 11.16 5.16 21.87
N PHE A 65 11.33 3.94 21.35
CA PHE A 65 12.03 2.85 22.04
C PHE A 65 13.52 2.75 21.66
N ASN A 66 14.04 3.68 20.86
CA ASN A 66 15.45 3.76 20.44
C ASN A 66 15.98 2.49 19.70
N ASP A 67 15.10 1.68 19.12
CA ASP A 67 15.43 0.49 18.31
C ASP A 67 15.80 0.90 16.87
N LYS A 68 17.06 1.33 16.67
CA LYS A 68 17.56 1.87 15.39
C LYS A 68 17.29 0.94 14.19
N LYS A 69 17.47 -0.38 14.36
CA LYS A 69 17.28 -1.35 13.27
C LYS A 69 15.82 -1.41 12.84
N ALA A 70 14.90 -1.44 13.79
CA ALA A 70 13.48 -1.46 13.47
C ALA A 70 13.00 -0.14 12.88
N THR A 71 13.52 1.01 13.35
CA THR A 71 13.20 2.32 12.78
C THR A 71 13.56 2.37 11.29
N ILE A 72 14.76 1.89 10.91
CA ILE A 72 15.18 1.84 9.50
C ILE A 72 14.24 0.94 8.68
N GLY A 73 13.93 -0.26 9.16
CA GLY A 73 13.02 -1.17 8.45
C GLY A 73 11.61 -0.58 8.27
N MET A 74 11.10 0.13 9.27
CA MET A 74 9.82 0.84 9.17
C MET A 74 9.88 2.03 8.20
N LEU A 75 11.00 2.75 8.14
CA LEU A 75 11.19 3.87 7.23
C LEU A 75 11.24 3.38 5.77
N VAL A 76 11.94 2.29 5.49
CA VAL A 76 11.93 1.62 4.18
C VAL A 76 10.51 1.20 3.79
N THR A 77 9.76 0.59 4.73
CA THR A 77 8.37 0.19 4.50
C THR A 77 7.47 1.37 4.17
N LEU A 78 7.65 2.50 4.88
CA LEU A 78 6.92 3.73 4.60
C LEU A 78 7.24 4.27 3.20
N ILE A 79 8.51 4.30 2.80
CA ILE A 79 8.92 4.75 1.45
C ILE A 79 8.27 3.87 0.37
N ILE A 80 8.26 2.55 0.55
CA ILE A 80 7.61 1.62 -0.39
C ILE A 80 6.11 1.90 -0.49
N ASN A 81 5.41 2.03 0.64
CA ASN A 81 3.98 2.31 0.64
C ASN A 81 3.66 3.69 0.01
N LEU A 82 4.52 4.70 0.22
CA LEU A 82 4.39 6.02 -0.42
C LEU A 82 4.60 5.94 -1.93
N ALA A 83 5.57 5.14 -2.39
CA ALA A 83 5.78 4.91 -3.82
C ALA A 83 4.56 4.24 -4.45
N PHE A 84 3.97 3.24 -3.79
CA PHE A 84 2.72 2.62 -4.24
C PHE A 84 1.58 3.62 -4.31
N LEU A 85 1.39 4.45 -3.28
CA LEU A 85 0.37 5.49 -3.26
C LEU A 85 0.55 6.48 -4.42
N PHE A 86 1.79 6.89 -4.68
CA PHE A 86 2.08 7.84 -5.75
C PHE A 86 1.86 7.25 -7.14
N VAL A 87 2.36 6.04 -7.39
CA VAL A 87 2.18 5.35 -8.68
C VAL A 87 0.71 5.08 -8.94
N THR A 88 -0.01 4.52 -7.95
CA THR A 88 -1.46 4.27 -8.09
C THR A 88 -2.22 5.57 -8.29
N GLY A 89 -1.89 6.63 -7.56
CA GLY A 89 -2.49 7.96 -7.73
C GLY A 89 -2.28 8.59 -9.09
N ILE A 90 -1.09 8.47 -9.68
CA ILE A 90 -0.85 8.95 -11.04
C ILE A 90 -1.70 8.17 -12.04
N VAL A 91 -1.73 6.84 -11.95
CA VAL A 91 -2.50 6.05 -12.90
C VAL A 91 -4.00 6.30 -12.77
N ASP A 92 -4.49 6.47 -11.54
CA ASP A 92 -5.89 6.80 -11.27
C ASP A 92 -6.28 8.17 -11.86
N LEU A 93 -5.44 9.18 -11.64
CA LEU A 93 -5.60 10.51 -12.21
C LEU A 93 -5.65 10.45 -13.74
N ILE A 94 -4.69 9.77 -14.36
CA ILE A 94 -4.64 9.60 -15.81
C ILE A 94 -5.90 8.87 -16.30
N GLY A 95 -6.29 7.77 -15.65
CA GLY A 95 -7.48 7.01 -16.00
C GLY A 95 -8.75 7.85 -15.98
N SER A 96 -8.92 8.68 -14.94
CA SER A 96 -10.08 9.58 -14.81
C SER A 96 -10.13 10.71 -15.84
N LEU A 97 -8.99 11.10 -16.42
CA LEU A 97 -8.96 12.11 -17.49
C LEU A 97 -9.46 11.58 -18.84
N PHE A 98 -9.44 10.26 -19.03
CA PHE A 98 -9.84 9.60 -20.27
C PHE A 98 -11.20 8.89 -20.20
N SER A 99 -11.87 8.92 -19.05
CA SER A 99 -13.21 8.34 -18.80
C SER A 99 -14.30 9.39 -18.82
#